data_AF-A0A7Y1Y4U8-F1
#
_entry.id   AF-A0A7Y1Y4U8-F1
#
_cell.length_a   1.000
_cell.length_b   1.000
_cell.length_c   1.000
_cell.angle_alpha   90.00
_cell.angle_beta   90.00
_cell.angle_gamma   90.00
#
_symmetry.space_group_name_H-M   'P 1'
#
loop_
_entity.id
_entity.type
_entity.pdbx_description
1 polymer ?
#
loop_
_entity_poly.entity_id
_entity_poly.type
_entity_poly.pdbx_seq_one_letter_code
_entity_poly.pdbx_strand_id
1 'polypeptide(L)'
;MDRTAIRTSRAAMQVLLLSASMVGGLMAQRSSPAITAELQVAATGIAGKHHTLWLRTGPGKAPVKVSPTLRTFSLPISYKGPARADFFETAQDAQADPPTVQPLASVPLQAGALLLVFVPDAESKTRAYRVHATRAGSFPHGSFNFINFSKSAIFVQSEGKAKDVRIDPDRNHVFKFGGAEQSVGIRVAAVAPGADHRLIRQTNFSTNPDWREMVLFFDQPGTNRVRMSHLVDVRVDDP
;
A
#
# COMPACT_ATOMS: atom_id res chain seq x y z
N MET A 1 -25.78 60.84 72.79
CA MET A 1 -25.28 59.45 72.80
C MET A 1 -25.54 58.86 71.43
N ASP A 2 -24.48 58.33 70.83
CA ASP A 2 -24.16 58.35 69.41
C ASP A 2 -24.96 57.46 68.46
N ARG A 3 -25.06 57.96 67.22
CA ARG A 3 -25.28 57.20 66.00
C ARG A 3 -23.92 56.98 65.31
N THR A 4 -23.54 55.74 65.03
CA THR A 4 -22.70 55.45 63.85
C THR A 4 -22.82 53.99 63.43
N ALA A 5 -23.20 53.80 62.17
CA ALA A 5 -23.13 52.56 61.43
C ALA A 5 -21.67 52.18 61.15
N ILE A 6 -21.41 50.93 60.73
CA ILE A 6 -20.73 50.59 59.46
C ILE A 6 -20.72 49.07 59.26
N ARG A 7 -21.16 48.67 58.05
CA ARG A 7 -21.02 47.36 57.41
C ARG A 7 -19.57 46.88 57.41
N THR A 8 -19.34 45.55 57.43
CA THR A 8 -18.40 44.92 56.49
C THR A 8 -18.65 43.42 56.36
N SER A 9 -18.74 43.01 55.10
CA SER A 9 -18.91 41.66 54.60
C SER A 9 -17.55 40.93 54.46
N ARG A 10 -17.62 39.62 54.12
CA ARG A 10 -16.55 38.71 53.62
C ARG A 10 -15.84 37.92 54.74
N ALA A 11 -15.57 36.63 54.62
CA ALA A 11 -15.59 35.72 53.48
C ALA A 11 -15.94 34.29 53.96
N ALA A 12 -16.79 33.61 53.20
CA ALA A 12 -17.03 32.18 53.35
C ALA A 12 -15.77 31.41 52.94
N MET A 13 -15.21 30.64 53.87
CA MET A 13 -14.10 29.74 53.61
C MET A 13 -14.67 28.42 53.07
N GLN A 14 -14.90 28.35 51.76
CA GLN A 14 -15.19 27.10 51.07
C GLN A 14 -13.92 26.25 51.03
N VAL A 15 -13.87 25.23 51.88
CA VAL A 15 -12.93 24.12 51.76
C VAL A 15 -13.37 23.29 50.55
N LEU A 16 -12.77 23.56 49.39
CA LEU A 16 -12.93 22.74 48.20
C LEU A 16 -12.01 21.51 48.33
N LEU A 17 -12.55 20.41 48.84
CA LEU A 17 -11.90 19.10 48.78
C LEU A 17 -11.84 18.65 47.31
N LEU A 18 -10.68 18.78 46.68
CA LEU A 18 -10.36 18.10 45.42
C LEU A 18 -10.40 16.58 45.66
N SER A 19 -11.52 15.96 45.36
CA SER A 19 -11.59 14.52 45.09
C SER A 19 -11.08 14.31 43.67
N ALA A 20 -9.77 14.11 43.53
CA ALA A 20 -9.18 13.63 42.29
C ALA A 20 -9.59 12.17 42.09
N SER A 21 -10.75 11.96 41.47
CA SER A 21 -11.13 10.66 40.94
C SER A 21 -10.15 10.29 39.84
N MET A 22 -9.12 9.52 40.18
CA MET A 22 -8.37 8.73 39.22
C MET A 22 -9.33 7.69 38.64
N VAL A 23 -10.13 8.10 37.66
CA VAL A 23 -10.71 7.17 36.70
C VAL A 23 -9.53 6.75 35.82
N GLY A 24 -8.83 5.72 36.29
CA GLY A 24 -7.93 4.94 35.48
C GLY A 24 -8.72 4.36 34.32
N GLY A 25 -8.82 5.13 33.24
CA GLY A 25 -9.25 4.66 31.95
C GLY A 25 -8.24 3.62 31.51
N LEU A 26 -8.46 2.36 31.87
CA LEU A 26 -8.04 1.23 31.09
C LEU A 26 -8.63 1.44 29.69
N MET A 27 -7.91 2.16 28.86
CA MET A 27 -8.01 2.01 27.41
C MET A 27 -7.51 0.60 27.13
N ALA A 28 -8.40 -0.37 27.33
CA ALA A 28 -8.27 -1.68 26.74
C ALA A 28 -8.13 -1.41 25.25
N GLN A 29 -6.89 -1.46 24.77
CA GLN A 29 -6.52 -1.35 23.39
C GLN A 29 -7.22 -2.51 22.69
N ARG A 30 -8.45 -2.26 22.21
CA ARG A 30 -9.27 -3.24 21.50
C ARG A 30 -8.41 -3.71 20.34
N SER A 31 -7.86 -4.91 20.48
CA SER A 31 -7.14 -5.59 19.42
C SER A 31 -8.05 -5.56 18.21
N SER A 32 -7.62 -4.88 17.14
CA SER A 32 -8.37 -4.88 15.89
C SER A 32 -8.65 -6.34 15.51
N PRO A 33 -9.88 -6.67 15.06
CA PRO A 33 -10.25 -8.04 14.77
C PRO A 33 -9.24 -8.64 13.80
N ALA A 34 -8.76 -9.83 14.12
CA ALA A 34 -7.82 -10.53 13.26
C ALA A 34 -8.51 -10.91 11.95
N ILE A 35 -7.80 -10.75 10.84
CA ILE A 35 -8.24 -11.18 9.52
C ILE A 35 -7.40 -12.36 9.05
N THR A 36 -7.95 -13.14 8.13
CA THR A 36 -7.21 -14.11 7.33
C THR A 36 -7.06 -13.56 5.91
N ALA A 37 -5.83 -13.58 5.40
CA ALA A 37 -5.53 -13.16 4.04
C ALA A 37 -4.46 -14.09 3.43
N GLU A 38 -4.41 -14.11 2.12
CA GLU A 38 -3.32 -14.71 1.36
C GLU A 38 -2.58 -13.60 0.64
N LEU A 39 -1.28 -13.45 0.91
CA LEU A 39 -0.48 -12.35 0.42
C LEU A 39 0.53 -12.87 -0.59
N GLN A 40 0.55 -12.30 -1.78
CA GLN A 40 1.68 -12.42 -2.69
C GLN A 40 2.35 -11.07 -2.81
N VAL A 41 3.67 -11.04 -2.81
CA VAL A 41 4.43 -9.79 -2.81
C VAL A 41 5.33 -9.65 -4.02
N ALA A 42 5.49 -8.43 -4.51
CA ALA A 42 6.47 -8.05 -5.52
C ALA A 42 7.02 -6.66 -5.21
N ALA A 43 8.12 -6.26 -5.84
CA ALA A 43 8.68 -4.93 -5.72
C ALA A 43 9.06 -4.33 -7.08
N THR A 44 9.00 -3.01 -7.20
CA THR A 44 9.47 -2.28 -8.39
C THR A 44 10.92 -1.80 -8.28
N GLY A 45 11.57 -2.12 -7.15
CA GLY A 45 12.95 -1.82 -6.83
C GLY A 45 13.23 -2.18 -5.36
N ILE A 46 14.51 -2.29 -5.00
CA ILE A 46 14.93 -2.50 -3.61
C ILE A 46 15.33 -1.15 -3.01
N ALA A 47 14.72 -0.78 -1.89
CA ALA A 47 15.09 0.40 -1.13
C ALA A 47 16.29 0.08 -0.23
N GLY A 48 17.43 0.73 -0.48
CA GLY A 48 18.66 0.51 0.28
C GLY A 48 19.08 -0.96 0.30
N LYS A 49 19.32 -1.51 1.50
CA LYS A 49 19.69 -2.91 1.73
C LYS A 49 18.50 -3.83 2.01
N HIS A 50 17.26 -3.33 1.96
CA HIS A 50 16.07 -4.02 2.45
C HIS A 50 15.45 -4.97 1.42
N HIS A 51 16.21 -5.99 1.02
CA HIS A 51 15.78 -7.08 0.13
C HIS A 51 15.00 -8.18 0.86
N THR A 52 15.05 -8.18 2.19
CA THR A 52 14.25 -9.02 3.09
C THR A 52 13.48 -8.11 4.04
N LEU A 53 12.19 -8.43 4.24
CA LEU A 53 11.29 -7.76 5.16
C LEU A 53 10.68 -8.80 6.09
N TRP A 54 10.30 -8.38 7.30
CA TRP A 54 9.64 -9.24 8.27
C TRP A 54 8.23 -8.73 8.55
N LEU A 55 7.23 -9.53 8.18
CA LEU A 55 5.82 -9.24 8.37
C LEU A 55 5.40 -9.59 9.81
N ARG A 56 4.89 -8.59 10.53
CA ARG A 56 4.28 -8.79 11.85
C ARG A 56 2.95 -9.53 11.73
N THR A 57 2.81 -10.62 12.49
CA THR A 57 1.59 -11.46 12.54
C THR A 57 0.78 -11.28 13.84
N GLY A 58 1.25 -10.41 14.74
CA GLY A 58 0.59 -10.04 16.00
C GLY A 58 1.50 -10.21 17.23
N PRO A 59 1.08 -9.71 18.40
CA PRO A 59 1.82 -9.86 19.66
C PRO A 59 2.23 -11.30 19.95
N GLY A 60 3.50 -11.52 20.29
CA GLY A 60 4.03 -12.82 20.71
C GLY A 60 4.06 -13.91 19.63
N LYS A 61 3.70 -13.59 18.38
CA LYS A 61 3.73 -14.54 17.25
C LYS A 61 5.01 -14.38 16.44
N ALA A 62 5.49 -15.49 15.90
CA ALA A 62 6.63 -15.49 15.00
C ALA A 62 6.31 -14.64 13.74
N PRO A 63 7.17 -13.67 13.39
CA PRO A 63 7.01 -12.90 12.18
C PRO A 63 7.31 -13.76 10.94
N VAL A 64 6.74 -13.38 9.80
CA VAL A 64 6.95 -14.10 8.54
C VAL A 64 8.00 -13.37 7.71
N LYS A 65 9.01 -14.11 7.26
CA LYS A 65 10.02 -13.58 6.33
C LYS A 65 9.39 -13.38 4.95
N VAL A 66 9.61 -12.21 4.37
CA VAL A 66 9.10 -11.80 3.07
C VAL A 66 10.28 -11.31 2.22
N SER A 67 10.43 -11.83 1.02
CA SER A 67 11.48 -11.43 0.07
C SER A 67 10.84 -10.99 -1.23
N PRO A 68 10.55 -9.68 -1.39
CA PRO A 68 9.92 -9.17 -2.61
C PRO A 68 10.77 -9.43 -3.84
N THR A 69 10.14 -9.93 -4.89
CA THR A 69 10.75 -10.20 -6.20
C THR A 69 10.53 -9.03 -7.16
N LEU A 70 11.49 -8.79 -8.06
CA LEU A 70 11.47 -7.61 -8.96
C LEU A 70 10.72 -7.82 -10.29
N ARG A 71 10.34 -9.07 -10.61
CA ARG A 71 9.76 -9.43 -11.91
C ARG A 71 8.44 -10.18 -11.78
N THR A 72 8.33 -11.04 -10.78
CA THR A 72 7.14 -11.83 -10.51
C THR A 72 6.62 -11.56 -9.11
N PHE A 73 5.46 -12.09 -8.79
CA PHE A 73 5.00 -12.19 -7.41
C PHE A 73 5.63 -13.39 -6.69
N SER A 74 5.75 -13.29 -5.36
CA SER A 74 6.16 -14.40 -4.52
C SER A 74 5.14 -15.53 -4.53
N LEU A 75 5.54 -16.68 -3.99
CA LEU A 75 4.57 -17.69 -3.56
C LEU A 75 3.58 -17.08 -2.53
N PRO A 76 2.35 -17.60 -2.47
CA PRO A 76 1.35 -17.16 -1.51
C PRO A 76 1.82 -17.32 -0.06
N ILE A 77 1.56 -16.29 0.75
CA ILE A 77 1.87 -16.24 2.18
C ILE A 77 0.55 -16.23 2.94
N SER A 78 0.28 -17.28 3.70
CA SER A 78 -0.86 -17.34 4.62
C SER A 78 -0.66 -16.35 5.76
N TYR A 79 -1.59 -15.41 5.91
CA TYR A 79 -1.57 -14.38 6.94
C TYR A 79 -2.78 -14.49 7.86
N LYS A 80 -2.53 -14.52 9.18
CA LYS A 80 -3.57 -14.41 10.22
C LYS A 80 -3.11 -13.44 11.31
N GLY A 81 -3.61 -12.22 11.26
CA GLY A 81 -3.17 -11.14 12.14
C GLY A 81 -4.07 -9.90 12.05
N PRO A 82 -3.64 -8.74 12.57
CA PRO A 82 -4.39 -7.49 12.46
C PRO A 82 -4.81 -7.14 11.02
N ALA A 83 -5.83 -6.30 10.84
CA ALA A 83 -6.24 -5.77 9.52
C ALA A 83 -5.25 -4.76 8.90
N ARG A 84 -3.95 -4.96 9.16
CA ARG A 84 -2.83 -4.14 8.72
C ARG A 84 -1.58 -5.01 8.69
N ALA A 85 -0.86 -4.98 7.58
CA ALA A 85 0.46 -5.58 7.47
C ALA A 85 1.52 -4.51 7.71
N ASP A 86 2.31 -4.71 8.77
CA ASP A 86 3.49 -3.92 9.08
C ASP A 86 4.73 -4.76 8.80
N PHE A 87 5.66 -4.18 8.03
CA PHE A 87 6.88 -4.82 7.57
C PHE A 87 8.11 -4.15 8.18
N PHE A 88 9.00 -4.94 8.78
CA PHE A 88 10.17 -4.47 9.51
C PHE A 88 11.47 -4.97 8.87
N GLU A 89 12.60 -4.35 9.23
CA GLU A 89 13.92 -4.77 8.77
C GLU A 89 14.33 -6.12 9.39
N THR A 90 14.00 -6.34 10.66
CA THR A 90 14.42 -7.53 11.42
C THR A 90 13.22 -8.29 11.99
N ALA A 91 13.42 -9.60 12.23
CA ALA A 91 12.44 -10.42 12.92
C ALA A 91 12.16 -9.92 14.34
N GLN A 92 13.21 -9.48 15.05
CA GLN A 92 13.12 -8.99 16.42
C GLN A 92 12.19 -7.78 16.51
N ASP A 93 12.35 -6.81 15.60
CA ASP A 93 11.49 -5.63 15.55
C ASP A 93 10.04 -5.99 15.20
N ALA A 94 9.83 -6.93 14.28
CA ALA A 94 8.50 -7.40 13.91
C ALA A 94 7.78 -8.11 15.06
N GLN A 95 8.52 -8.78 15.94
CA GLN A 95 8.00 -9.54 17.08
C GLN A 95 7.78 -8.68 18.34
N ALA A 96 8.52 -7.58 18.50
CA ALA A 96 8.47 -6.71 19.68
C ALA A 96 7.04 -6.22 19.99
N ASP A 97 6.61 -6.27 21.25
CA ASP A 97 5.30 -5.77 21.67
C ASP A 97 5.41 -4.84 22.89
N PRO A 98 5.16 -3.52 22.74
CA PRO A 98 4.84 -2.82 21.48
C PRO A 98 6.03 -2.75 20.51
N PRO A 99 5.83 -2.44 19.21
CA PRO A 99 6.92 -2.21 18.27
C PRO A 99 7.88 -1.12 18.78
N THR A 100 9.18 -1.40 18.75
CA THR A 100 10.25 -0.49 19.22
C THR A 100 10.71 0.47 18.13
N VAL A 101 10.50 0.11 16.87
CA VAL A 101 10.90 0.89 15.69
C VAL A 101 9.72 1.08 14.75
N GLN A 102 9.83 2.07 13.87
CA GLN A 102 8.82 2.31 12.85
C GLN A 102 8.91 1.24 11.74
N PRO A 103 7.77 0.72 11.24
CA PRO A 103 7.78 -0.20 10.09
C PRO A 103 8.37 0.47 8.84
N LEU A 104 9.15 -0.30 8.07
CA LEU A 104 9.65 0.10 6.75
C LEU A 104 8.51 0.30 5.74
N ALA A 105 7.41 -0.43 5.94
CA ALA A 105 6.19 -0.31 5.17
C ALA A 105 4.98 -0.69 6.04
N SER A 106 3.84 -0.05 5.78
CA SER A 106 2.57 -0.34 6.42
C SER A 106 1.46 -0.27 5.39
N VAL A 107 0.59 -1.28 5.35
CA VAL A 107 -0.54 -1.33 4.42
C VAL A 107 -1.80 -1.85 5.12
N PRO A 108 -2.96 -1.19 4.97
CA PRO A 108 -4.22 -1.75 5.45
C PRO A 108 -4.54 -3.02 4.65
N LEU A 109 -4.98 -4.05 5.36
CA LEU A 109 -5.35 -5.31 4.73
C LEU A 109 -6.85 -5.53 4.79
N GLN A 110 -7.32 -6.30 3.81
CA GLN A 110 -8.69 -6.82 3.74
C GLN A 110 -8.59 -8.35 3.67
N ALA A 111 -9.65 -9.05 4.07
CA ALA A 111 -9.68 -10.50 3.97
C ALA A 111 -9.63 -10.97 2.50
N GLY A 112 -9.07 -12.16 2.28
CA GLY A 112 -8.93 -12.79 0.96
C GLY A 112 -7.53 -12.67 0.36
N ALA A 113 -7.42 -12.96 -0.94
CA ALA A 113 -6.15 -12.94 -1.67
C ALA A 113 -5.78 -11.53 -2.14
N LEU A 114 -4.56 -11.11 -1.83
CA LEU A 114 -4.03 -9.77 -2.07
C LEU A 114 -2.66 -9.83 -2.75
N LEU A 115 -2.50 -8.99 -3.77
CA LEU A 115 -1.22 -8.70 -4.40
C LEU A 115 -0.68 -7.41 -3.81
N LEU A 116 0.49 -7.48 -3.17
CA LEU A 116 1.16 -6.34 -2.56
C LEU A 116 2.38 -5.95 -3.40
N VAL A 117 2.39 -4.72 -3.91
CA VAL A 117 3.52 -4.18 -4.66
C VAL A 117 4.25 -3.14 -3.82
N PHE A 118 5.51 -3.43 -3.51
CA PHE A 118 6.44 -2.54 -2.82
C PHE A 118 7.11 -1.59 -3.82
N VAL A 119 6.99 -0.30 -3.55
CA VAL A 119 7.59 0.76 -4.37
C VAL A 119 8.55 1.53 -3.46
N PRO A 120 9.85 1.63 -3.80
CA PRO A 120 10.78 2.46 -3.04
C PRO A 120 10.24 3.88 -2.89
N ASP A 121 10.22 4.38 -1.65
CA ASP A 121 9.69 5.70 -1.31
C ASP A 121 10.84 6.64 -0.96
N ALA A 122 11.42 7.29 -1.99
CA ALA A 122 12.52 8.22 -1.81
C ALA A 122 12.11 9.55 -1.16
N GLU A 123 10.80 9.84 -1.10
CA GLU A 123 10.28 11.09 -0.53
C GLU A 123 10.03 10.96 0.98
N SER A 124 9.78 9.74 1.46
CA SER A 124 9.56 9.47 2.86
C SER A 124 10.86 9.42 3.67
N LYS A 125 10.89 10.15 4.79
CA LYS A 125 11.98 10.06 5.77
C LYS A 125 11.81 8.92 6.77
N THR A 126 10.64 8.29 6.80
CA THR A 126 10.22 7.37 7.87
C THR A 126 9.88 5.97 7.37
N ARG A 127 9.64 5.81 6.08
CA ARG A 127 9.32 4.54 5.43
C ARG A 127 10.26 4.33 4.26
N ALA A 128 10.74 3.11 4.08
CA ALA A 128 11.54 2.76 2.91
C ALA A 128 10.65 2.46 1.69
N TYR A 129 9.41 2.03 1.93
CA TYR A 129 8.49 1.63 0.87
C TYR A 129 7.09 2.22 1.06
N ARG A 130 6.49 2.56 -0.08
CA ARG A 130 5.04 2.67 -0.25
C ARG A 130 4.54 1.34 -0.80
N VAL A 131 3.41 0.86 -0.29
CA VAL A 131 2.85 -0.44 -0.68
C VAL A 131 1.47 -0.24 -1.28
N HIS A 132 1.26 -0.83 -2.45
CA HIS A 132 -0.04 -0.85 -3.11
C HIS A 132 -0.63 -2.25 -3.00
N ALA A 133 -1.83 -2.34 -2.41
CA ALA A 133 -2.58 -3.58 -2.30
C ALA A 133 -3.66 -3.63 -3.38
N THR A 134 -3.67 -4.71 -4.16
CA THR A 134 -4.73 -5.02 -5.14
C THR A 134 -5.38 -6.34 -4.75
N ARG A 135 -6.71 -6.42 -4.80
CA ARG A 135 -7.40 -7.70 -4.60
C ARG A 135 -7.12 -8.60 -5.80
N ALA A 136 -6.66 -9.82 -5.52
CA ALA A 136 -6.40 -10.83 -6.55
C ALA A 136 -7.60 -11.02 -7.50
N GLY A 137 -8.82 -11.05 -6.96
CA GLY A 137 -10.05 -11.23 -7.73
C GLY A 137 -10.52 -10.01 -8.53
N SER A 138 -9.91 -8.82 -8.37
CA SER A 138 -10.35 -7.62 -9.10
C SER A 138 -9.83 -7.54 -10.53
N PHE A 139 -8.83 -8.35 -10.90
CA PHE A 139 -8.39 -8.51 -12.28
C PHE A 139 -8.04 -9.98 -12.56
N PRO A 140 -8.76 -10.63 -13.49
CA PRO A 140 -8.63 -12.08 -13.73
C PRO A 140 -7.31 -12.43 -14.42
N HIS A 141 -6.94 -13.71 -14.43
CA HIS A 141 -5.87 -14.19 -15.31
C HIS A 141 -6.26 -13.98 -16.80
N GLY A 142 -5.28 -13.86 -17.68
CA GLY A 142 -5.45 -13.40 -19.06
C GLY A 142 -5.72 -11.89 -19.18
N SER A 143 -5.35 -11.09 -18.18
CA SER A 143 -5.57 -9.64 -18.20
C SER A 143 -4.35 -8.83 -17.79
N PHE A 144 -4.29 -7.60 -18.29
CA PHE A 144 -3.36 -6.59 -17.80
C PHE A 144 -4.08 -5.59 -16.91
N ASN A 145 -3.49 -5.31 -15.76
CA ASN A 145 -3.88 -4.21 -14.90
C ASN A 145 -2.84 -3.08 -15.04
N PHE A 146 -3.21 -2.04 -15.78
CA PHE A 146 -2.39 -0.84 -15.93
C PHE A 146 -2.71 0.13 -14.79
N ILE A 147 -1.74 0.44 -13.94
CA ILE A 147 -1.92 1.28 -12.76
C ILE A 147 -1.01 2.50 -12.83
N ASN A 148 -1.60 3.68 -12.66
CA ASN A 148 -0.89 4.94 -12.74
C ASN A 148 -0.61 5.53 -11.35
N PHE A 149 0.65 5.47 -10.92
CA PHE A 149 1.13 6.14 -9.71
C PHE A 149 1.94 7.40 -10.03
N SER A 150 1.94 7.84 -11.28
CA SER A 150 2.60 9.06 -11.74
C SER A 150 1.64 10.25 -11.64
N LYS A 151 2.18 11.47 -11.66
CA LYS A 151 1.37 12.70 -11.74
C LYS A 151 0.83 12.98 -13.15
N SER A 152 1.27 12.21 -14.14
CA SER A 152 0.87 12.36 -15.54
C SER A 152 -0.40 11.57 -15.84
N ALA A 153 -1.20 12.02 -16.79
CA ALA A 153 -2.23 11.16 -17.37
C ALA A 153 -1.55 10.15 -18.32
N ILE A 154 -1.90 8.87 -18.21
CA ILE A 154 -1.38 7.81 -19.06
C ILE A 154 -2.42 7.45 -20.11
N PHE A 155 -1.99 7.28 -21.36
CA PHE A 155 -2.81 6.89 -22.48
C PHE A 155 -2.31 5.56 -23.00
N VAL A 156 -3.19 4.56 -23.01
CA VAL A 156 -2.88 3.21 -23.47
C VAL A 156 -3.76 2.89 -24.66
N GLN A 157 -3.13 2.63 -25.80
CA GLN A 157 -3.79 2.18 -27.02
C GLN A 157 -3.43 0.71 -27.24
N SER A 158 -4.45 -0.13 -27.45
CA SER A 158 -4.27 -1.50 -27.91
C SER A 158 -4.52 -1.59 -29.41
N GLU A 159 -3.78 -2.47 -30.07
CA GLU A 159 -3.94 -2.78 -31.48
C GLU A 159 -5.38 -3.19 -31.79
N GLY A 160 -5.93 -2.70 -32.90
CA GLY A 160 -7.33 -2.91 -33.26
C GLY A 160 -8.33 -2.06 -32.46
N LYS A 161 -7.91 -1.20 -31.52
CA LYS A 161 -8.78 -0.23 -30.85
C LYS A 161 -8.55 1.18 -31.39
N ALA A 162 -9.65 1.84 -31.76
CA ALA A 162 -9.61 3.18 -32.36
C ALA A 162 -9.37 4.31 -31.34
N LYS A 163 -9.60 4.08 -30.05
CA LYS A 163 -9.47 5.11 -29.00
C LYS A 163 -8.50 4.66 -27.92
N ASP A 164 -7.67 5.60 -27.49
CA ASP A 164 -6.80 5.44 -26.33
C ASP A 164 -7.63 5.42 -25.05
N VAL A 165 -7.23 4.56 -24.12
CA VAL A 165 -7.75 4.59 -22.75
C VAL A 165 -6.88 5.51 -21.93
N ARG A 166 -7.50 6.56 -21.40
CA ARG A 166 -6.88 7.47 -20.44
C ARG A 166 -6.97 6.89 -19.02
N ILE A 167 -5.85 6.87 -18.32
CA ILE A 167 -5.69 6.45 -16.94
C ILE A 167 -5.13 7.63 -16.16
N ASP A 168 -5.98 8.31 -15.40
CA ASP A 168 -5.60 9.46 -14.58
C ASP A 168 -4.71 9.04 -13.38
N PRO A 169 -4.01 9.99 -12.73
CA PRO A 169 -3.23 9.71 -11.53
C PRO A 169 -4.03 8.97 -10.46
N ASP A 170 -3.37 7.99 -9.80
CA ASP A 170 -3.94 7.11 -8.78
C ASP A 170 -5.14 6.27 -9.26
N ARG A 171 -5.28 6.10 -10.57
CA ARG A 171 -6.29 5.22 -11.20
C ARG A 171 -5.63 4.02 -11.86
N ASN A 172 -6.46 3.03 -12.15
CA ASN A 172 -6.07 1.87 -12.93
C ASN A 172 -7.10 1.54 -14.01
N HIS A 173 -6.68 0.73 -14.98
CA HIS A 173 -7.55 0.14 -15.98
C HIS A 173 -7.16 -1.31 -16.23
N VAL A 174 -8.16 -2.19 -16.26
CA VAL A 174 -7.97 -3.62 -16.54
C VAL A 174 -8.36 -3.90 -17.98
N PHE A 175 -7.37 -4.24 -18.81
CA PHE A 175 -7.61 -4.73 -20.16
C PHE A 175 -7.75 -6.25 -20.13
N LYS A 176 -8.90 -6.73 -20.56
CA LYS A 176 -9.17 -8.17 -20.71
C LYS A 176 -8.89 -8.56 -22.16
N PHE A 177 -7.98 -9.48 -22.34
CA PHE A 177 -7.69 -10.10 -23.63
C PHE A 177 -8.17 -11.55 -23.55
N GLY A 178 -8.95 -12.00 -24.53
CA GLY A 178 -9.65 -13.30 -24.49
C GLY A 178 -8.71 -14.49 -24.24
N GLY A 179 -9.26 -15.61 -23.78
CA GLY A 179 -8.56 -16.74 -23.14
C GLY A 179 -7.64 -17.62 -24.01
N ALA A 180 -7.05 -17.10 -25.07
CA ALA A 180 -5.97 -17.75 -25.80
C ALA A 180 -4.69 -16.92 -25.66
N GLU A 181 -3.54 -17.58 -25.70
CA GLU A 181 -2.27 -16.88 -25.78
C GLU A 181 -2.22 -16.05 -27.08
N GLN A 182 -1.93 -14.76 -26.95
CA GLN A 182 -1.83 -13.84 -28.07
C GLN A 182 -0.87 -12.71 -27.77
N SER A 183 -0.19 -12.23 -28.81
CA SER A 183 0.63 -11.03 -28.78
C SER A 183 -0.23 -9.83 -29.20
N VAL A 184 -0.39 -8.85 -28.31
CA VAL A 184 -1.16 -7.64 -28.56
C VAL A 184 -0.24 -6.44 -28.67
N GLY A 185 -0.32 -5.69 -29.77
CA GLY A 185 0.37 -4.40 -29.89
C GLY A 185 -0.18 -3.40 -28.88
N ILE A 186 0.70 -2.82 -28.06
CA ILE A 186 0.38 -1.80 -27.06
C ILE A 186 1.24 -0.57 -27.29
N ARG A 187 0.59 0.59 -27.38
CA ARG A 187 1.22 1.90 -27.35
C ARG A 187 0.85 2.61 -26.06
N VAL A 188 1.85 3.11 -25.36
CA VAL A 188 1.70 3.85 -24.11
C VAL A 188 2.31 5.24 -24.27
N ALA A 189 1.52 6.26 -23.98
CA ALA A 189 1.94 7.66 -23.92
C ALA A 189 1.60 8.27 -22.55
N ALA A 190 2.30 9.34 -22.19
CA ALA A 190 2.01 10.14 -21.01
C ALA A 190 1.82 11.61 -21.37
N VAL A 191 0.97 12.29 -20.61
CA VAL A 191 0.80 13.74 -20.64
C VAL A 191 1.06 14.25 -19.22
N ALA A 192 2.20 14.88 -19.03
CA ALA A 192 2.47 15.59 -17.77
C ALA A 192 1.56 16.83 -17.68
N PRO A 193 1.24 17.32 -16.46
CA PRO A 193 0.42 18.53 -16.31
C PRO A 193 0.99 19.71 -17.11
N GLY A 194 0.19 20.25 -18.04
CA GLY A 194 0.58 21.38 -18.90
C GLY A 194 1.58 21.06 -20.03
N ALA A 195 1.83 19.78 -20.33
CA ALA A 195 2.74 19.36 -21.39
C ALA A 195 2.01 18.63 -22.52
N ASP A 196 2.71 18.40 -23.64
CA ASP A 196 2.22 17.61 -24.76
C ASP A 196 2.31 16.09 -24.51
N HIS A 197 1.58 15.32 -25.33
CA HIS A 197 1.68 13.86 -25.37
C HIS A 197 3.10 13.40 -25.70
N ARG A 198 3.62 12.51 -24.86
CA ARG A 198 4.92 11.88 -25.05
C ARG A 198 4.80 10.37 -25.09
N LEU A 199 5.34 9.75 -26.12
CA LEU A 199 5.44 8.29 -26.19
C LEU A 199 6.37 7.78 -25.07
N ILE A 200 5.87 6.85 -24.26
CA ILE A 200 6.66 6.10 -23.27
C ILE A 200 7.18 4.80 -23.90
N ARG A 201 6.28 4.05 -24.53
CA ARG A 201 6.59 2.73 -25.08
C ARG A 201 5.66 2.38 -26.23
N GLN A 202 6.17 1.67 -27.21
CA GLN A 202 5.40 0.96 -28.23
C GLN A 202 6.01 -0.43 -28.36
N THR A 203 5.21 -1.47 -28.11
CA THR A 203 5.70 -2.84 -27.95
C THR A 203 4.55 -3.81 -28.12
N ASN A 204 4.85 -5.10 -28.21
CA ASN A 204 3.85 -6.14 -28.10
C ASN A 204 3.90 -6.73 -26.69
N PHE A 205 2.74 -6.94 -26.08
CA PHE A 205 2.63 -7.73 -24.87
C PHE A 205 2.03 -9.09 -25.20
N SER A 206 2.68 -10.16 -24.76
CA SER A 206 2.10 -11.49 -24.79
C SER A 206 1.12 -11.62 -23.64
N THR A 207 -0.09 -12.06 -23.93
CA THR A 207 -1.09 -12.44 -22.92
C THR A 207 -1.05 -13.95 -22.78
N ASN A 208 -1.17 -14.43 -21.55
CA ASN A 208 -1.36 -15.85 -21.27
C ASN A 208 -2.57 -16.01 -20.30
N PRO A 209 -3.50 -16.95 -20.56
CA PRO A 209 -4.68 -17.14 -19.70
C PRO A 209 -4.36 -17.55 -18.27
N ASP A 210 -3.14 -17.98 -17.98
CA ASP A 210 -2.65 -18.33 -16.64
C ASP A 210 -1.83 -17.22 -15.99
N TRP A 211 -1.71 -16.05 -16.64
CA TRP A 211 -0.95 -14.92 -16.11
C TRP A 211 -1.85 -13.74 -15.76
N ARG A 212 -1.47 -13.04 -14.71
CA ARG A 212 -1.98 -11.74 -14.29
C ARG A 212 -0.86 -10.73 -14.40
N GLU A 213 -0.97 -9.81 -15.34
CA GLU A 213 0.10 -8.88 -15.65
C GLU A 213 -0.22 -7.49 -15.07
N MET A 214 0.71 -6.91 -14.31
CA MET A 214 0.59 -5.58 -13.72
C MET A 214 1.60 -4.64 -14.35
N VAL A 215 1.10 -3.60 -15.01
CA VAL A 215 1.92 -2.57 -15.67
C VAL A 215 1.79 -1.29 -14.86
N LEU A 216 2.88 -0.85 -14.27
CA LEU A 216 2.90 0.20 -13.25
C LEU A 216 3.64 1.42 -13.79
N PHE A 217 3.04 2.59 -13.65
CA PHE A 217 3.63 3.86 -14.08
C PHE A 217 4.03 4.70 -12.88
N PHE A 218 5.25 5.23 -12.89
CA PHE A 218 5.78 6.11 -11.85
C PHE A 218 6.45 7.32 -12.46
N ASP A 219 6.47 8.43 -11.74
CA ASP A 219 7.35 9.55 -12.10
C ASP A 219 8.82 9.09 -12.04
N GLN A 220 9.63 9.52 -13.00
CA GLN A 220 11.08 9.36 -12.95
C GLN A 220 11.68 10.56 -12.18
N PRO A 221 12.36 10.32 -11.04
CA PRO A 221 12.89 11.39 -10.19
C PRO A 221 13.75 12.40 -10.95
N GLY A 222 13.58 13.68 -10.65
CA GLY A 222 14.33 14.78 -11.28
C GLY A 222 14.00 15.03 -12.75
N THR A 223 12.93 14.42 -13.29
CA THR A 223 12.51 14.60 -14.68
C THR A 223 10.99 14.76 -14.78
N ASN A 224 10.49 15.17 -15.95
CA ASN A 224 9.07 15.14 -16.30
C ASN A 224 8.66 13.84 -17.04
N ARG A 225 9.45 12.77 -16.88
CA ARG A 225 9.25 11.50 -17.57
C ARG A 225 8.53 10.52 -16.66
N VAL A 226 7.85 9.57 -17.29
CA VAL A 226 7.24 8.42 -16.62
C VAL A 226 8.08 7.18 -16.91
N ARG A 227 8.39 6.42 -15.85
CA ARG A 227 8.96 5.06 -15.96
C ARG A 227 7.86 4.01 -15.87
N MET A 228 8.05 2.92 -16.58
CA MET A 228 7.14 1.77 -16.57
C MET A 228 7.82 0.56 -15.92
N SER A 229 7.12 -0.10 -15.00
CA SER A 229 7.50 -1.41 -14.44
C SER A 229 6.47 -2.45 -14.84
N HIS A 230 6.92 -3.69 -15.04
CA HIS A 230 6.05 -4.79 -15.44
C HIS A 230 6.28 -5.97 -14.50
N LEU A 231 5.20 -6.45 -13.87
CA LEU A 231 5.20 -7.57 -12.95
C LEU A 231 4.22 -8.63 -13.45
N VAL A 232 4.61 -9.90 -13.34
CA VAL A 232 3.77 -11.03 -13.73
C VAL A 232 3.46 -11.88 -12.50
N ASP A 233 2.18 -12.07 -12.24
CA ASP A 233 1.71 -13.14 -11.37
C ASP A 233 1.30 -14.33 -12.23
N VAL A 234 1.83 -15.50 -11.91
CA VAL A 234 1.60 -16.73 -12.66
C VAL A 234 0.75 -17.63 -11.77
N ARG A 235 -0.33 -18.19 -12.33
CA ARG A 235 -1.07 -19.25 -11.67
C ARG A 235 -0.10 -20.39 -11.37
N VAL A 236 0.06 -20.69 -10.10
CA VAL A 236 0.74 -21.92 -9.66
C VAL A 236 -0.38 -22.93 -9.49
N ASP A 237 -0.47 -23.89 -10.41
CA ASP A 237 -1.32 -25.06 -10.18
C ASP A 237 -0.70 -25.86 -9.04
N ASP A 238 -1.52 -26.26 -8.05
CA ASP A 238 -1.08 -27.20 -7.01
C ASP A 238 -0.62 -28.49 -7.71
N PRO A 239 0.61 -28.98 -7.44
CA PRO A 239 1.12 -30.23 -8.02
C PRO A 239 0.33 -31.47 -7.57
#